data_AF-A0A1H5R5W5-F1
#
_entry.id   AF-A0A1H5R5W5-F1
#
_cell.length_a   1.000
_cell.length_b   1.000
_cell.length_c   1.000
_cell.angle_alpha   90.00
_cell.angle_beta   90.00
_cell.angle_gamma   90.00
#
_symmetry.space_group_name_H-M   'P 1'
#
loop_
_entity.id
_entity.type
_entity.pdbx_description
1 polymer ?
#
loop_
_entity_poly.entity_id
_entity_poly.type
_entity_poly.pdbx_seq_one_letter_code
_entity_poly.pdbx_strand_id
1 'polypeptide(L)' 'MSELPEELAAALAAAPDAEAAFEALPPSHRREYVQWVAEAKKPATRLSRAEKAVQRLRDHS' A
#
# COMPACT_ATOMS: atom_id res chain seq x y z
N MET A 1 6.20 15.12 1.69
CA MET A 1 6.48 13.71 1.40
C MET A 1 5.68 12.90 2.41
N SER A 2 4.71 12.13 1.96
CA SER A 2 3.93 11.24 2.83
C SER A 2 4.81 10.03 3.15
N GLU A 3 5.05 9.77 4.43
CA GLU A 3 5.76 8.57 4.89
C GLU A 3 4.90 7.32 4.68
N LEU A 4 5.54 6.16 4.50
CA LEU A 4 4.84 4.88 4.33
C LEU A 4 4.05 4.53 5.60
N PRO A 5 2.70 4.46 5.57
CA PRO A 5 1.92 4.11 6.74
C PRO A 5 2.26 2.71 7.24
N GLU A 6 2.32 2.55 8.55
CA GLU A 6 2.60 1.26 9.19
C GLU A 6 1.65 0.15 8.72
N GLU A 7 0.36 0.49 8.54
CA GLU A 7 -0.64 -0.48 8.07
C GLU A 7 -0.35 -0.96 6.63
N LEU A 8 0.19 -0.09 5.77
CA LEU A 8 0.59 -0.45 4.41
C LEU A 8 1.87 -1.28 4.42
N ALA A 9 2.86 -0.89 5.21
CA ALA A 9 4.10 -1.65 5.37
C ALA A 9 3.82 -3.07 5.88
N ALA A 10 2.98 -3.21 6.91
CA ALA A 10 2.60 -4.51 7.47
C ALA A 10 1.83 -5.37 6.46
N ALA A 11 0.90 -4.78 5.69
CA ALA A 11 0.15 -5.51 4.67
C ALA A 11 1.05 -6.02 3.53
N LEU A 12 2.02 -5.21 3.09
CA LEU A 12 3.01 -5.60 2.07
C LEU A 12 3.94 -6.70 2.60
N ALA A 13 4.46 -6.57 3.83
CA ALA A 13 5.32 -7.57 4.44
C ALA A 13 4.62 -8.94 4.62
N ALA A 14 3.29 -8.94 4.79
CA ALA A 14 2.49 -10.17 4.85
C ALA A 14 2.18 -10.77 3.46
N ALA A 15 2.52 -10.07 2.37
CA ALA A 15 2.21 -10.41 0.99
C ALA A 15 3.42 -10.18 0.08
N PRO A 16 4.43 -11.07 0.09
CA PRO A 16 5.68 -10.89 -0.65
C PRO A 16 5.51 -10.71 -2.16
N ASP A 17 4.46 -11.31 -2.72
CA ASP A 17 4.06 -11.15 -4.12
C ASP A 17 3.62 -9.71 -4.43
N ALA A 18 2.78 -9.14 -3.56
CA ALA A 18 2.34 -7.75 -3.67
C ALA A 18 3.47 -6.76 -3.34
N GLU A 19 4.35 -7.08 -2.40
CA GLU A 19 5.53 -6.27 -2.07
C GLU A 19 6.47 -6.15 -3.28
N ALA A 20 6.75 -7.26 -3.97
CA ALA A 20 7.55 -7.24 -5.19
C ALA A 20 6.89 -6.41 -6.30
N ALA A 21 5.58 -6.55 -6.49
CA ALA A 21 4.82 -5.75 -7.45
C ALA A 21 4.85 -4.25 -7.07
N PHE A 22 4.72 -3.92 -5.78
CA PHE A 22 4.79 -2.55 -5.29
C PHE A 22 6.18 -1.93 -5.53
N GLU A 23 7.25 -2.64 -5.22
CA GLU A 23 8.62 -2.16 -5.43
C GLU A 23 8.99 -2.00 -6.91
N ALA A 24 8.39 -2.81 -7.79
CA ALA A 24 8.53 -2.68 -9.24
C ALA A 24 7.79 -1.45 -9.81
N LEU A 25 6.86 -0.84 -9.06
CA LEU A 25 6.13 0.34 -9.54
C LEU A 25 7.03 1.59 -9.63
N PRO A 26 6.76 2.47 -10.62
CA PRO A 26 7.31 3.80 -10.66
C PRO A 26 7.11 4.54 -9.31
N PRO A 27 8.07 5.38 -8.88
CA PRO A 27 7.97 6.11 -7.62
C PRO A 27 6.69 6.96 -7.47
N SER A 28 6.11 7.45 -8.58
CA SER A 28 4.82 8.17 -8.58
C SER A 28 3.67 7.27 -8.12
N HIS A 29 3.52 6.08 -8.71
CA HIS A 29 2.44 5.15 -8.33
C HIS A 29 2.60 4.64 -6.90
N ARG A 30 3.84 4.37 -6.46
CA ARG A 30 4.09 4.03 -5.04
C ARG A 30 3.61 5.14 -4.11
N ARG A 31 3.93 6.40 -4.44
CA ARG A 31 3.47 7.57 -3.66
C ARG A 31 1.95 7.70 -3.65
N GLU A 32 1.27 7.40 -4.75
CA GLU A 32 -0.20 7.43 -4.80
C GLU A 32 -0.82 6.42 -3.82
N TYR A 33 -0.31 5.19 -3.76
CA TYR A 33 -0.76 4.20 -2.77
C TYR A 33 -0.47 4.65 -1.33
N VAL A 34 0.75 5.14 -1.07
CA VAL A 34 1.17 5.65 0.24
C VAL A 34 0.26 6.79 0.68
N GLN A 35 0.03 7.78 -0.20
CA GLN A 35 -0.84 8.92 0.08
C GLN A 35 -2.29 8.49 0.29
N TRP A 36 -2.81 7.61 -0.57
CA TRP A 36 -4.18 7.13 -0.44
C TRP A 36 -4.42 6.41 0.89
N VAL A 37 -3.47 5.60 1.37
CA VAL A 37 -3.58 4.99 2.70
C VAL A 37 -3.41 6.06 3.79
N ALA A 38 -2.40 6.93 3.70
CA ALA A 38 -2.11 7.96 4.70
C ALA A 38 -3.25 8.98 4.90
N GLU A 39 -4.02 9.29 3.85
CA GLU A 39 -5.14 10.22 3.89
C GLU A 39 -6.32 9.72 4.76
N ALA A 40 -6.38 8.42 5.06
CA ALA A 40 -7.41 7.90 5.95
C ALA A 40 -7.11 8.26 7.42
N LYS A 41 -7.98 9.07 8.02
CA LYS A 41 -7.83 9.57 9.40
C LYS A 41 -7.96 8.47 10.47
N LYS A 42 -8.70 7.39 10.18
CA LYS A 42 -8.97 6.32 11.14
C LYS A 42 -8.02 5.14 10.86
N PRO A 43 -7.36 4.57 11.88
CA PRO A 43 -6.47 3.41 11.72
C PRO A 43 -7.16 2.23 11.02
N ALA A 44 -8.40 1.91 11.40
CA ALA A 44 -9.18 0.85 10.74
C ALA A 44 -9.40 1.09 9.24
N THR A 45 -9.54 2.35 8.82
CA THR A 45 -9.68 2.69 7.40
C THR A 45 -8.34 2.63 6.67
N ARG A 46 -7.23 2.99 7.33
CA ARG A 46 -5.87 2.79 6.78
C ARG A 46 -5.60 1.32 6.53
N LEU A 47 -5.92 0.45 7.50
CA LEU A 47 -5.81 -1.00 7.36
C LEU A 47 -6.62 -1.52 6.16
N SER A 48 -7.90 -1.16 6.07
CA SER A 48 -8.74 -1.59 4.93
C SER A 48 -8.22 -1.09 3.58
N ARG A 49 -7.67 0.13 3.52
CA ARG A 49 -7.03 0.64 2.29
C ARG A 49 -5.72 -0.07 1.98
N ALA A 50 -4.92 -0.41 2.99
CA ALA A 50 -3.68 -1.18 2.83
C ALA A 50 -3.95 -2.59 2.28
N GLU A 51 -4.91 -3.30 2.85
CA GLU A 51 -5.37 -4.60 2.35
C GLU A 51 -5.85 -4.49 0.89
N LYS A 52 -6.60 -3.43 0.59
CA LYS A 52 -7.08 -3.18 -0.78
C LYS A 52 -5.95 -2.80 -1.75
N ALA A 53 -4.90 -2.13 -1.28
CA ALA A 53 -3.70 -1.88 -2.07
C ALA A 53 -3.01 -3.19 -2.45
N VAL A 54 -2.81 -4.10 -1.48
CA VAL A 54 -2.27 -5.45 -1.71
C VAL A 54 -3.08 -6.21 -2.75
N GLN A 55 -4.41 -6.20 -2.66
CA GLN A 55 -5.28 -6.84 -3.66
C GLN A 55 -5.08 -6.24 -5.05
N ARG A 56 -5.07 -4.90 -5.17
CA ARG A 56 -4.86 -4.24 -6.46
C ARG A 56 -3.50 -4.54 -7.08
N LEU A 57 -2.46 -4.64 -6.26
CA LEU A 57 -1.12 -4.98 -6.71
C LEU A 57 -1.06 -6.40 -7.28
N ARG A 58 -1.78 -7.35 -6.66
CA ARG A 58 -1.94 -8.73 -7.14
C ARG A 58 -2.75 -8.83 -8.43
N ASP A 59 -3.79 -8.02 -8.57
CA ASP A 59 -4.61 -8.02 -9.79
C ASP A 59 -3.83 -7.53 -11.03
N HIS A 60 -2.74 -6.80 -10.84
CA HIS A 60 -1.90 -6.24 -11.91
C HIS A 60 -0.56 -6.97 -12.09
N SER A 61 -0.34 -8.10 -11.39
CA SER A 61 0.89 -8.90 -11.44
C SER A 61 0.76 -10.16 -12.29
#